data_AF-A0A3D9SV67-F1
#
_entry.id   AF-A0A3D9SV67-F1
#
_cell.length_a   1.000
_cell.length_b   1.000
_cell.length_c   1.000
_cell.angle_alpha   90.00
_cell.angle_beta   90.00
_cell.angle_gamma   90.00
#
_symmetry.space_group_name_H-M   'P 1'
#
loop_
_entity.id
_entity.type
_entity.pdbx_description
1 polymer ?
#
loop_
_entity_poly.entity_id
_entity_poly.type
_entity_poly.pdbx_seq_one_letter_code
_entity_poly.pdbx_strand_id
1 'polypeptide(L)'
;MTTKLVNHDQVTAGLRMVAQTLNPFVQTHMTRTYGEVWLPGFVQRHPRNGATREHLGDLGFLIWVLTKDERAFGPKVLSGRARGLAHRVREARNLSSHDQLNDLDPDTARAALESMAEFLGLIGDPGRGDELRRLTGRLRPIGQQTPHAVRPERPSSTTRRPATPPGPKTGPGRRQNQQNQQSPQAQRRNGRQPGKKSKRRKQPQGQNAQRRHQPAPSGRPVIRIKIGCGAVVALVLVASAVAWVFFGQRAADPYAGKYENEPVGARLNAGRIEVPESYHLRFLDEPIAPLQGGYGGDLGFGAGRVSATDGRIVVLTRGERLGYATCRDTTRYTAATSVTKSLRICVTTDTGVVAGVAVKGVRRQGLNSYVKLDIVVWKGRKPKG
;
A
#
# COMPACT_ATOMS: atom_id res chain seq x y z
N MET A 1 17.84 -11.77 -11.51
CA MET A 1 16.64 -11.49 -10.68
C MET A 1 17.11 -11.32 -9.25
N THR A 2 16.91 -10.14 -8.68
CA THR A 2 17.46 -9.74 -7.37
C THR A 2 16.62 -10.31 -6.23
N THR A 3 17.26 -11.09 -5.37
CA THR A 3 16.74 -11.69 -4.12
C THR A 3 16.39 -10.67 -3.02
N LYS A 4 16.43 -9.36 -3.33
CA LYS A 4 16.19 -8.24 -2.42
C LYS A 4 14.73 -8.04 -2.01
N LEU A 5 13.77 -8.51 -2.82
CA LEU A 5 12.34 -8.35 -2.53
C LEU A 5 11.82 -9.25 -1.40
N VAL A 6 12.55 -10.30 -0.99
CA VAL A 6 11.98 -11.39 -0.18
C VAL A 6 11.49 -10.94 1.21
N ASN A 7 12.26 -10.14 1.95
CA ASN A 7 11.87 -9.71 3.31
C ASN A 7 10.77 -8.65 3.27
N HIS A 8 10.86 -7.70 2.34
CA HIS A 8 9.81 -6.70 2.09
C HIS A 8 8.50 -7.37 1.69
N ASP A 9 8.54 -8.38 0.82
CA ASP A 9 7.38 -9.17 0.42
C ASP A 9 6.73 -9.88 1.62
N GLN A 10 7.52 -10.44 2.55
CA GLN A 10 6.98 -11.06 3.77
C GLN A 10 6.27 -10.02 4.65
N VAL A 11 6.87 -8.86 4.88
CA VAL A 11 6.25 -7.78 5.67
C VAL A 11 4.99 -7.26 4.99
N THR A 12 5.01 -7.07 3.68
CA THR A 12 3.85 -6.64 2.88
C THR A 12 2.72 -7.66 2.95
N ALA A 13 3.04 -8.96 2.85
CA ALA A 13 2.06 -10.03 3.06
C ALA A 13 1.46 -10.00 4.47
N GLY A 14 2.30 -9.77 5.49
CA GLY A 14 1.86 -9.65 6.87
C GLY A 14 0.92 -8.46 7.11
N LEU A 15 1.25 -7.29 6.56
CA LEU A 15 0.40 -6.09 6.63
C LEU A 15 -0.97 -6.32 5.98
N ARG A 16 -1.01 -7.02 4.84
CA ARG A 16 -2.28 -7.39 4.18
C ARG A 16 -3.13 -8.28 5.07
N MET A 17 -2.53 -9.26 5.74
CA MET A 17 -3.22 -10.15 6.68
C MET A 17 -3.80 -9.37 7.87
N VAL A 18 -3.04 -8.44 8.44
CA VAL A 18 -3.53 -7.56 9.52
C VAL A 18 -4.71 -6.72 9.05
N ALA A 19 -4.64 -6.13 7.85
CA ALA A 19 -5.74 -5.35 7.30
C ALA A 19 -7.02 -6.19 7.14
N GLN A 20 -6.88 -7.42 6.62
CA GLN A 20 -7.99 -8.36 6.44
C GLN A 20 -8.62 -8.80 7.77
N THR A 21 -7.86 -8.90 8.86
CA THR A 21 -8.42 -9.21 10.20
C THR A 21 -9.04 -7.98 10.83
N LEU A 22 -8.37 -6.83 10.72
CA LEU A 22 -8.80 -5.59 11.34
C LEU A 22 -10.11 -5.06 10.77
N ASN A 23 -10.34 -5.21 9.47
CA ASN A 23 -11.54 -4.68 8.84
C ASN A 23 -12.84 -5.20 9.52
N PRO A 24 -13.12 -6.53 9.55
CA PRO A 24 -14.33 -7.04 10.21
C PRO A 24 -14.34 -6.77 11.72
N PHE A 25 -13.18 -6.75 12.38
CA PHE A 25 -13.08 -6.39 13.80
C PHE A 25 -13.55 -4.95 14.05
N VAL A 26 -13.01 -3.98 13.29
CA VAL A 26 -13.38 -2.58 13.39
C VAL A 26 -14.84 -2.37 13.06
N GLN A 27 -15.32 -2.96 11.96
CA GLN A 27 -16.70 -2.84 11.52
C GLN A 27 -17.68 -3.36 12.58
N THR A 28 -17.41 -4.53 13.18
CA THR A 28 -18.26 -5.12 14.22
C THR A 28 -18.36 -4.21 15.44
N HIS A 29 -17.22 -3.71 15.94
CA HIS A 29 -17.19 -2.87 17.13
C HIS A 29 -17.81 -1.50 16.88
N MET A 30 -17.49 -0.85 15.76
CA MET A 30 -18.05 0.47 15.44
C MET A 30 -19.55 0.40 15.17
N THR A 31 -20.02 -0.61 14.46
CA THR A 31 -21.46 -0.82 14.20
C THR A 31 -22.21 -1.09 15.50
N ARG A 32 -21.64 -1.88 16.41
CA ARG A 32 -22.22 -2.11 17.74
C ARG A 32 -22.31 -0.82 18.58
N THR A 33 -21.32 0.06 18.48
CA THR A 33 -21.26 1.28 19.30
C THR A 33 -22.08 2.43 18.71
N TYR A 34 -22.14 2.56 17.37
CA TYR A 34 -22.68 3.72 16.68
C TYR A 34 -23.72 3.42 15.60
N GLY A 35 -24.03 2.14 15.34
CA GLY A 35 -24.93 1.70 14.27
C GLY A 35 -24.28 1.64 12.88
N GLU A 36 -25.06 1.27 11.87
CA GLU A 36 -24.59 1.06 10.48
C GLU A 36 -23.99 2.33 9.84
N VAL A 37 -24.43 3.51 10.28
CA VAL A 37 -23.97 4.81 9.77
C VAL A 37 -22.72 5.34 10.47
N TRP A 38 -21.99 4.48 11.20
CA TRP A 38 -20.84 4.90 11.98
C TRP A 38 -19.74 5.54 11.13
N LEU A 39 -19.52 5.06 9.90
CA LEU A 39 -18.39 5.47 9.07
C LEU A 39 -18.50 6.96 8.69
N PRO A 40 -19.56 7.44 8.03
CA PRO A 40 -19.74 8.88 7.78
C PRO A 40 -19.64 9.72 9.06
N GLY A 41 -20.23 9.26 10.16
CA GLY A 41 -20.20 9.98 11.44
C GLY A 41 -18.79 10.04 12.05
N PHE A 42 -17.99 8.99 11.93
CA PHE A 42 -16.61 8.95 12.40
C PHE A 42 -15.73 9.90 11.60
N VAL A 43 -15.83 9.87 10.27
CA VAL A 43 -15.13 10.77 9.34
C VAL A 43 -15.40 12.23 9.68
N GLN A 44 -16.68 12.57 9.91
CA GLN A 44 -17.08 13.93 10.27
C GLN A 44 -16.49 14.39 11.61
N ARG A 45 -16.44 13.50 12.62
CA ARG A 45 -15.88 13.83 13.96
C ARG A 45 -14.35 13.93 13.96
N HIS A 46 -13.70 13.24 13.03
CA HIS A 46 -12.24 13.16 12.98
C HIS A 46 -11.74 13.49 11.59
N PRO A 47 -11.88 14.73 11.08
CA PRO A 47 -11.42 15.04 9.73
C PRO A 47 -9.91 14.76 9.57
N ARG A 48 -9.54 13.98 8.55
CA ARG A 48 -8.15 13.66 8.23
C ARG A 48 -7.67 14.49 7.04
N ASN A 49 -6.87 15.51 7.31
CA ASN A 49 -6.29 16.37 6.27
C ASN A 49 -5.47 15.52 5.27
N GLY A 50 -5.79 15.63 3.98
CA GLY A 50 -5.03 15.01 2.89
C GLY A 50 -5.30 13.51 2.63
N ALA A 51 -6.30 12.89 3.26
CA ALA A 51 -6.69 11.51 2.92
C ALA A 51 -7.72 11.49 1.78
N THR A 52 -7.43 10.76 0.70
CA THR A 52 -8.18 10.80 -0.57
C THR A 52 -9.33 9.78 -0.68
N ARG A 53 -9.63 9.04 0.40
CA ARG A 53 -10.92 8.41 0.74
C ARG A 53 -10.70 7.50 1.94
N GLU A 54 -11.54 7.61 2.95
CA GLU A 54 -11.54 6.71 4.11
C GLU A 54 -12.22 5.41 3.71
N HIS A 55 -11.39 4.39 3.41
CA HIS A 55 -11.88 3.09 3.01
C HIS A 55 -11.50 2.05 4.05
N LEU A 56 -12.46 1.16 4.35
CA LEU A 56 -12.28 0.06 5.31
C LEU A 56 -11.20 -0.95 4.88
N GLY A 57 -10.73 -0.90 3.62
CA GLY A 57 -9.57 -1.66 3.17
C GLY A 57 -8.19 -1.05 3.52
N ASP A 58 -8.10 0.20 4.00
CA ASP A 58 -6.80 0.83 4.27
C ASP A 58 -6.39 0.51 5.71
N LEU A 59 -5.32 -0.25 5.87
CA LEU A 59 -4.73 -0.51 7.17
C LEU A 59 -4.43 0.78 7.95
N GLY A 60 -3.99 1.84 7.25
CA GLY A 60 -3.71 3.14 7.86
C GLY A 60 -4.97 3.86 8.37
N PHE A 61 -6.13 3.62 7.75
CA PHE A 61 -7.42 4.10 8.24
C PHE A 61 -7.92 3.23 9.40
N LEU A 62 -7.86 1.90 9.28
CA LEU A 62 -8.28 0.97 10.33
C LEU A 62 -7.55 1.21 11.66
N ILE A 63 -6.22 1.33 11.63
CA ILE A 63 -5.41 1.65 12.83
C ILE A 63 -5.79 3.01 13.41
N TRP A 64 -6.12 3.97 12.56
CA TRP A 64 -6.53 5.29 13.01
C TRP A 64 -7.90 5.25 13.70
N VAL A 65 -8.88 4.50 13.18
CA VAL A 65 -10.16 4.27 13.86
C VAL A 65 -9.94 3.62 15.24
N LEU A 66 -9.15 2.55 15.31
CA LEU A 66 -8.79 1.85 16.55
C LEU A 66 -8.18 2.75 17.62
N THR A 67 -7.40 3.74 17.20
CA THR A 67 -6.64 4.61 18.11
C THR A 67 -7.35 5.92 18.44
N LYS A 68 -8.38 6.31 17.68
CA LYS A 68 -9.14 7.55 17.90
C LYS A 68 -10.47 7.34 18.60
N ASP A 69 -11.13 6.20 18.39
CA ASP A 69 -12.44 5.96 18.99
C ASP A 69 -12.33 5.19 20.31
N GLU A 70 -12.09 5.91 21.41
CA GLU A 70 -11.96 5.30 22.74
C GLU A 70 -13.27 4.67 23.23
N ARG A 71 -14.42 5.13 22.74
CA ARG A 71 -15.71 4.56 23.13
C ARG A 71 -15.92 3.17 22.53
N ALA A 72 -15.54 2.97 21.26
CA ALA A 72 -15.59 1.66 20.61
C ALA A 72 -14.42 0.75 21.00
N PHE A 73 -13.21 1.30 21.14
CA PHE A 73 -11.97 0.55 21.38
C PHE A 73 -11.31 0.89 22.72
N GLY A 74 -12.14 1.11 23.75
CA GLY A 74 -11.71 1.37 25.12
C GLY A 74 -10.87 0.22 25.71
N PRO A 75 -10.29 0.38 26.91
CA PRO A 75 -9.43 -0.64 27.54
C PRO A 75 -10.07 -2.02 27.70
N LYS A 76 -11.41 -2.10 27.69
CA LYS A 76 -12.18 -3.35 27.75
C LYS A 76 -12.17 -4.14 26.44
N VAL A 77 -11.97 -3.46 25.31
CA VAL A 77 -11.95 -4.05 23.96
C VAL A 77 -10.52 -4.16 23.46
N LEU A 78 -9.76 -3.08 23.59
CA LEU A 78 -8.38 -3.01 23.13
C LEU A 78 -7.48 -2.66 24.31
N SER A 79 -6.71 -3.65 24.76
CA SER A 79 -5.75 -3.46 25.85
C SER A 79 -4.72 -2.38 25.52
N GLY A 80 -4.12 -1.75 26.54
CA GLY A 80 -3.06 -0.76 26.33
C GLY A 80 -1.87 -1.33 25.53
N ARG A 81 -1.55 -2.62 25.73
CA ARG A 81 -0.53 -3.34 24.96
C ARG A 81 -0.93 -3.46 23.48
N ALA A 82 -2.16 -3.83 23.18
CA ALA A 82 -2.65 -3.94 21.81
C ALA A 82 -2.64 -2.59 21.08
N ARG A 83 -2.99 -1.48 21.76
CA ARG A 83 -2.85 -0.12 21.20
C ARG A 83 -1.40 0.20 20.87
N GLY A 84 -0.46 -0.10 21.78
CA GLY A 84 0.97 0.08 21.54
C GLY A 84 1.47 -0.68 20.30
N LEU A 85 1.01 -1.91 20.11
CA LEU A 85 1.33 -2.69 18.91
C LEU A 85 0.68 -2.13 17.64
N ALA A 86 -0.55 -1.62 17.71
CA ALA A 86 -1.21 -0.99 16.55
C ALA A 86 -0.37 0.18 16.01
N HIS A 87 0.28 0.95 16.88
CA HIS A 87 1.26 1.98 16.47
C HIS A 87 2.47 1.38 15.76
N ARG A 88 3.05 0.29 16.26
CA ARG A 88 4.17 -0.42 15.60
C ARG A 88 3.78 -1.00 14.24
N VAL A 89 2.57 -1.54 14.10
CA VAL A 89 2.05 -2.01 12.80
C VAL A 89 1.96 -0.84 11.81
N ARG A 90 1.52 0.35 12.26
CA ARG A 90 1.51 1.55 11.43
C ARG A 90 2.92 1.99 11.02
N GLU A 91 3.89 1.92 11.94
CA GLU A 91 5.30 2.19 11.62
C GLU A 91 5.83 1.20 10.58
N ALA A 92 5.58 -0.10 10.75
CA ALA A 92 5.95 -1.12 9.77
C ALA A 92 5.31 -0.85 8.39
N ARG A 93 4.02 -0.45 8.35
CA ARG A 93 3.36 -0.01 7.11
C ARG A 93 4.10 1.17 6.48
N ASN A 94 4.39 2.20 7.25
CA ASN A 94 5.09 3.38 6.75
C ASN A 94 6.48 3.02 6.22
N LEU A 95 7.26 2.21 6.94
CA LEU A 95 8.56 1.71 6.52
C LEU A 95 8.45 0.94 5.20
N SER A 96 7.48 0.03 5.06
CA SER A 96 7.26 -0.74 3.82
C SER A 96 6.80 0.12 2.63
N SER A 97 6.16 1.26 2.90
CA SER A 97 5.64 2.16 1.86
C SER A 97 6.71 3.12 1.31
N HIS A 98 7.83 3.29 2.00
CA HIS A 98 8.94 4.11 1.54
C HIS A 98 9.97 3.22 0.82
N ASP A 99 9.93 3.22 -0.52
CA ASP A 99 10.84 2.47 -1.42
C ASP A 99 12.36 2.68 -1.16
N GLN A 100 12.74 3.68 -0.37
CA GLN A 100 14.12 3.86 0.07
C GLN A 100 14.60 2.74 1.01
N LEU A 101 13.70 1.87 1.48
CA LEU A 101 13.99 0.69 2.30
C LEU A 101 13.75 -0.63 1.54
N ASN A 102 14.04 -0.66 0.24
CA ASN A 102 14.08 -1.91 -0.55
C ASN A 102 14.97 -3.01 0.06
N ASP A 103 15.84 -2.65 1.02
CA ASP A 103 16.61 -3.57 1.84
C ASP A 103 16.12 -3.49 3.29
N LEU A 104 14.93 -4.04 3.57
CA LEU A 104 14.44 -4.18 4.94
C LEU A 104 15.31 -5.23 5.65
N ASP A 105 16.04 -4.79 6.68
CA ASP A 105 16.92 -5.71 7.37
C ASP A 105 16.12 -6.82 8.09
N PRO A 106 16.69 -8.02 8.24
CA PRO A 106 15.98 -9.18 8.74
C PRO A 106 15.47 -8.99 10.16
N ASP A 107 16.14 -8.17 10.98
CA ASP A 107 15.77 -7.94 12.36
C ASP A 107 14.60 -6.97 12.45
N THR A 108 14.60 -5.91 11.64
CA THR A 108 13.45 -5.02 11.47
C THR A 108 12.25 -5.78 10.89
N ALA A 109 12.46 -6.62 9.88
CA ALA A 109 11.39 -7.44 9.30
C ALA A 109 10.80 -8.42 10.32
N ARG A 110 11.66 -9.07 11.11
CA ARG A 110 11.27 -9.97 12.20
C ARG A 110 10.46 -9.23 13.26
N ALA A 111 10.97 -8.10 13.76
CA ALA A 111 10.29 -7.30 14.77
C ALA A 111 8.92 -6.79 14.30
N ALA A 112 8.80 -6.43 13.02
CA ALA A 112 7.54 -6.05 12.41
C ALA A 112 6.54 -7.21 12.38
N LEU A 113 6.94 -8.38 11.88
CA LEU A 113 6.09 -9.58 11.80
C LEU A 113 5.68 -10.09 13.19
N GLU A 114 6.58 -10.07 14.16
CA GLU A 114 6.30 -10.45 15.55
C GLU A 114 5.30 -9.48 16.20
N SER A 115 5.48 -8.16 15.98
CA SER A 115 4.53 -7.15 16.48
C SER A 115 3.15 -7.35 15.87
N MET A 116 3.06 -7.67 14.58
CA MET A 116 1.79 -7.99 13.91
C MET A 116 1.17 -9.28 14.47
N ALA A 117 1.96 -10.33 14.66
CA ALA A 117 1.49 -11.61 15.19
C ALA A 117 0.92 -11.48 16.60
N GLU A 118 1.64 -10.76 17.46
CA GLU A 118 1.19 -10.47 18.82
C GLU A 118 -0.07 -9.61 18.82
N PHE A 119 -0.12 -8.61 17.94
CA PHE A 119 -1.29 -7.75 17.79
C PHE A 119 -2.54 -8.55 17.40
N LEU A 120 -2.43 -9.45 16.41
CA LEU A 120 -3.53 -10.33 15.99
C LEU A 120 -3.99 -11.25 17.14
N GLY A 121 -3.06 -11.79 17.92
CA GLY A 121 -3.40 -12.57 19.12
C GLY A 121 -4.20 -11.76 20.15
N LEU A 122 -3.84 -10.50 20.38
CA LEU A 122 -4.52 -9.64 21.36
C LEU A 122 -5.91 -9.16 20.92
N ILE A 123 -6.19 -9.12 19.61
CA ILE A 123 -7.52 -8.78 19.09
C ILE A 123 -8.41 -10.01 18.83
N GLY A 124 -7.94 -11.21 19.21
CA GLY A 124 -8.73 -12.45 19.18
C GLY A 124 -8.55 -13.34 17.95
N ASP A 125 -7.51 -13.14 17.14
CA ASP A 125 -7.19 -13.98 15.98
C ASP A 125 -5.78 -14.59 16.10
N PRO A 126 -5.57 -15.52 17.05
CA PRO A 126 -4.26 -16.14 17.25
C PRO A 126 -3.83 -17.01 16.06
N GLY A 127 -4.78 -17.56 15.30
CA GLY A 127 -4.49 -18.43 14.14
C GLY A 127 -3.76 -17.68 13.02
N ARG A 128 -4.20 -16.46 12.67
CA ARG A 128 -3.42 -15.60 11.77
C ARG A 128 -2.14 -15.09 12.40
N GLY A 129 -2.10 -14.92 13.72
CA GLY A 129 -0.86 -14.67 14.45
C GLY A 129 0.19 -15.76 14.23
N ASP A 130 -0.20 -17.03 14.25
CA ASP A 130 0.70 -18.16 13.96
C ASP A 130 1.17 -18.17 12.49
N GLU A 131 0.30 -17.79 11.56
CA GLU A 131 0.67 -17.66 10.16
C GLU A 131 1.75 -16.58 9.95
N LEU A 132 1.63 -15.43 10.62
CA LEU A 132 2.66 -14.39 10.62
C LEU A 132 3.98 -14.88 11.20
N ARG A 133 3.96 -15.68 12.27
CA ARG A 133 5.19 -16.29 12.82
C ARG A 133 5.85 -17.24 11.83
N ARG A 134 5.09 -17.92 10.97
CA ARG A 134 5.65 -18.75 9.88
C ARG A 134 6.35 -17.88 8.82
N LEU A 135 5.87 -16.66 8.55
CA LEU A 135 6.56 -15.73 7.64
C LEU A 135 7.92 -15.30 8.22
N THR A 136 8.03 -15.14 9.54
CA THR A 136 9.30 -14.85 10.22
C THR A 136 10.36 -15.91 9.94
N GLY A 137 9.97 -17.19 9.92
CA GLY A 137 10.87 -18.30 9.58
C GLY A 137 11.37 -18.30 8.13
N ARG A 138 10.79 -17.47 7.25
CA ARG A 138 11.17 -17.33 5.82
C ARG A 138 12.10 -16.14 5.56
N LEU A 139 12.41 -15.35 6.58
CA LEU A 139 13.30 -14.20 6.45
C LEU A 139 14.72 -14.65 6.11
N ARG A 140 15.37 -13.97 5.17
CA ARG A 140 16.74 -14.29 4.74
C ARG A 140 17.75 -13.34 5.40
N PRO A 141 18.86 -13.85 5.97
CA PRO A 141 19.91 -12.99 6.53
C PRO A 141 20.63 -12.19 5.44
N ILE A 142 20.99 -10.94 5.75
CA ILE A 142 21.85 -10.09 4.91
C ILE A 142 23.26 -10.70 4.94
N GLY A 143 23.62 -11.47 3.92
CA GLY A 143 24.98 -12.04 3.81
C GLY A 143 25.03 -13.47 3.27
N GLN A 144 23.94 -14.24 3.34
CA GLN A 144 23.86 -15.56 2.68
C GLN A 144 23.31 -15.47 1.25
N GLN A 145 23.60 -14.36 0.56
CA GLN A 145 23.53 -14.38 -0.90
C GLN A 145 24.76 -15.14 -1.34
N THR A 146 24.64 -16.46 -1.53
CA THR A 146 25.58 -17.18 -2.39
C THR A 146 25.66 -16.33 -3.66
N PRO A 147 26.85 -15.83 -4.02
CA PRO A 147 27.02 -15.14 -5.29
C PRO A 147 26.40 -16.09 -6.30
N HIS A 148 25.35 -15.65 -7.01
CA HIS A 148 24.86 -16.44 -8.11
C HIS A 148 26.08 -16.65 -8.99
N ALA A 149 26.59 -17.89 -9.01
CA ALA A 149 27.69 -18.26 -9.86
C ALA A 149 27.28 -17.77 -11.24
N VAL A 150 27.93 -16.70 -11.68
CA VAL A 150 27.72 -16.14 -13.00
C VAL A 150 28.05 -17.31 -13.90
N ARG A 151 27.01 -17.96 -14.43
CA ARG A 151 27.18 -19.06 -15.37
C ARG A 151 28.09 -18.48 -16.46
N PRO A 152 29.32 -18.96 -16.63
CA PRO A 152 30.24 -18.37 -17.59
C PRO A 152 29.49 -18.32 -18.92
N GLU A 153 29.35 -17.11 -19.47
CA GLU A 153 28.74 -16.92 -20.77
C GLU A 153 29.45 -17.87 -21.73
N ARG A 154 28.68 -18.80 -22.30
CA ARG A 154 29.16 -19.61 -23.42
C ARG A 154 29.63 -18.60 -24.48
N PRO A 155 30.88 -18.66 -24.96
CA PRO A 155 31.35 -17.78 -26.01
C PRO A 155 30.39 -17.91 -27.19
N SER A 156 29.66 -16.84 -27.47
CA SER A 156 28.76 -16.78 -28.61
C SER A 156 29.63 -16.77 -29.85
N SER A 157 29.48 -17.79 -30.69
CA SER A 157 30.15 -17.92 -31.97
C SER A 157 29.87 -16.68 -32.84
N THR A 158 30.95 -15.97 -33.13
CA THR A 158 31.01 -14.79 -33.99
C THR A 158 30.53 -15.14 -35.41
N THR A 159 29.28 -14.83 -35.72
CA THR A 159 28.82 -14.82 -37.12
C THR A 159 29.22 -13.49 -37.75
N ARG A 160 30.28 -13.56 -38.56
CA ARG A 160 30.81 -12.51 -39.44
C ARG A 160 29.66 -11.91 -40.26
N ARG A 161 29.49 -10.58 -40.19
CA ARG A 161 28.65 -9.83 -41.15
C ARG A 161 29.52 -8.80 -41.89
N PRO A 162 29.32 -8.58 -43.21
CA PRO A 162 30.22 -7.78 -44.03
C PRO A 162 30.08 -6.28 -43.79
N ALA A 163 31.20 -5.59 -43.97
CA ALA A 163 31.37 -4.15 -43.85
C ALA A 163 30.52 -3.36 -44.86
N THR A 164 29.97 -2.23 -44.41
CA THR A 164 29.38 -1.18 -45.25
C THR A 164 30.20 0.10 -45.06
N PRO A 165 30.56 0.83 -46.14
CA PRO A 165 31.51 1.95 -46.08
C PRO A 165 30.93 3.24 -45.47
N PRO A 166 31.79 4.16 -44.97
CA PRO A 166 31.38 5.38 -44.29
C PRO A 166 31.12 6.55 -45.26
N GLY A 167 29.98 7.21 -45.09
CA GLY A 167 29.67 8.51 -45.71
C GLY A 167 30.08 9.70 -44.82
N PRO A 168 30.26 10.90 -45.40
CA PRO A 168 31.19 11.92 -44.91
C PRO A 168 30.64 12.89 -43.85
N LYS A 169 31.61 13.46 -43.13
CA LYS A 169 31.53 14.47 -42.06
C LYS A 169 31.32 15.88 -42.62
N THR A 170 30.38 16.63 -42.02
CA THR A 170 30.28 18.11 -41.99
C THR A 170 29.27 18.44 -40.88
N GLY A 171 29.44 19.34 -39.91
CA GLY A 171 30.45 20.35 -39.60
C GLY A 171 30.22 20.90 -38.18
N PRO A 172 30.98 21.91 -37.73
CA PRO A 172 31.11 22.30 -36.33
C PRO A 172 30.15 23.42 -35.92
N GLY A 173 29.66 23.37 -34.68
CA GLY A 173 28.79 24.40 -34.09
C GLY A 173 29.03 24.57 -32.59
N ARG A 174 30.22 25.08 -32.26
CA ARG A 174 30.68 25.45 -30.92
C ARG A 174 30.05 26.79 -30.53
N ARG A 175 29.16 26.83 -29.53
CA ARG A 175 28.87 28.05 -28.75
C ARG A 175 28.83 27.70 -27.26
N GLN A 176 29.96 27.98 -26.60
CA GLN A 176 30.03 28.20 -25.17
C GLN A 176 29.36 29.54 -24.88
N ASN A 177 28.45 29.57 -23.90
CA ASN A 177 28.12 30.79 -23.18
C ASN A 177 28.14 30.46 -21.69
N GLN A 178 29.31 30.68 -21.09
CA GLN A 178 29.47 30.91 -19.66
C GLN A 178 29.18 32.38 -19.43
N GLN A 179 28.22 32.71 -18.56
CA GLN A 179 28.30 33.96 -17.81
C GLN A 179 27.41 33.93 -16.56
N ASN A 180 28.08 34.18 -15.44
CA ASN A 180 27.65 34.93 -14.27
C ASN A 180 26.43 34.45 -13.47
N GLN A 181 26.71 33.75 -12.37
CA GLN A 181 26.02 33.99 -11.10
C GLN A 181 27.03 34.07 -9.95
N GLN A 182 27.31 35.30 -9.52
CA GLN A 182 27.85 35.63 -8.20
C GLN A 182 26.78 36.41 -7.45
N SER A 183 26.41 35.96 -6.25
CA SER A 183 25.77 36.75 -5.20
C SER A 183 25.70 35.95 -3.88
N PRO A 184 25.61 36.62 -2.72
CA PRO A 184 26.53 36.38 -1.62
C PRO A 184 26.04 35.43 -0.52
N GLN A 185 27.01 34.87 0.20
CA GLN A 185 26.84 34.16 1.45
C GLN A 185 26.34 35.12 2.55
N ALA A 186 25.12 34.89 3.05
CA ALA A 186 24.64 35.48 4.29
C ALA A 186 24.93 34.53 5.47
N GLN A 187 25.97 34.86 6.23
CA GLN A 187 26.23 34.34 7.57
C GLN A 187 25.02 34.61 8.48
N ARG A 188 24.37 33.56 8.99
CA ARG A 188 23.44 33.68 10.11
C ARG A 188 23.93 32.90 11.33
N ARG A 189 24.44 33.71 12.27
CA ARG A 189 24.57 33.57 13.73
C ARG A 189 23.98 32.30 14.37
N ASN A 190 24.89 31.58 15.03
CA ASN A 190 24.61 30.66 16.13
C ASN A 190 24.02 31.41 17.34
N GLY A 191 22.73 31.20 17.62
CA GLY A 191 22.08 31.62 18.85
C GLY A 191 22.10 30.49 19.89
N ARG A 192 22.96 30.64 20.91
CA ARG A 192 22.88 29.93 22.19
C ARG A 192 21.49 30.13 22.82
N GLN A 193 20.85 29.05 23.26
CA GLN A 193 19.84 29.13 24.32
C GLN A 193 20.28 28.30 25.54
N PRO A 194 20.20 28.85 26.75
CA PRO A 194 20.59 28.18 27.98
C PRO A 194 19.44 27.38 28.61
N GLY A 195 19.80 26.20 29.13
CA GLY A 195 19.35 25.60 30.39
C GLY A 195 17.88 25.68 30.81
N LYS A 196 17.22 24.51 30.83
CA LYS A 196 16.18 24.21 31.83
C LYS A 196 16.52 22.92 32.58
N LYS A 197 16.93 23.11 33.84
CA LYS A 197 17.10 22.07 34.86
C LYS A 197 15.73 21.43 35.15
N SER A 198 15.57 20.16 34.82
CA SER A 198 14.41 19.36 35.24
C SER A 198 14.63 18.86 36.66
N LYS A 199 13.72 19.25 37.57
CA LYS A 199 13.72 18.89 38.99
C LYS A 199 13.37 17.40 39.15
N ARG A 200 14.30 16.68 39.77
CA ARG A 200 14.19 15.34 40.33
C ARG A 200 13.02 15.31 41.34
N ARG A 201 11.94 14.60 41.02
CA ARG A 201 10.83 14.34 41.96
C ARG A 201 11.06 12.98 42.61
N LYS A 202 11.32 13.01 43.93
CA LYS A 202 11.42 11.83 44.80
C LYS A 202 10.08 11.09 44.81
N GLN A 203 10.12 9.78 44.61
CA GLN A 203 9.00 8.87 44.76
C GLN A 203 9.17 8.13 46.12
N PRO A 204 8.15 8.11 47.00
CA PRO A 204 8.24 7.41 48.28
C PRO A 204 8.08 5.90 48.10
N GLN A 205 8.98 5.14 48.74
CA GLN A 205 8.84 3.72 49.05
C GLN A 205 7.83 3.55 50.20
N GLY A 206 6.73 2.85 49.95
CA GLY A 206 5.89 2.20 50.97
C GLY A 206 5.77 0.72 50.57
N GLN A 207 6.44 -0.19 51.30
CA GLN A 207 5.93 -0.94 52.45
C GLN A 207 4.86 -1.99 52.10
N ASN A 208 5.33 -3.23 52.04
CA ASN A 208 4.78 -4.45 52.65
C ASN A 208 3.26 -4.59 52.82
N ALA A 209 2.69 -5.57 52.11
CA ALA A 209 1.63 -6.42 52.65
C ALA A 209 1.67 -7.80 51.99
N GLN A 210 2.28 -8.78 52.66
CA GLN A 210 2.06 -10.20 52.43
C GLN A 210 0.59 -10.53 52.71
N ARG A 211 -0.18 -10.88 51.66
CA ARG A 211 -1.44 -11.61 51.81
C ARG A 211 -1.23 -13.05 51.36
N ARG A 212 -1.36 -13.95 52.33
CA ARG A 212 -1.49 -15.40 52.13
C ARG A 212 -2.67 -15.68 51.21
N HIS A 213 -2.43 -16.42 50.13
CA HIS A 213 -3.49 -17.03 49.32
C HIS A 213 -3.84 -18.40 49.91
N GLN A 214 -5.09 -18.53 50.37
CA GLN A 214 -5.74 -19.82 50.58
C GLN A 214 -6.28 -20.32 49.23
N PRO A 215 -6.13 -21.61 48.89
CA PRO A 215 -6.76 -22.19 47.70
C PRO A 215 -8.26 -22.44 47.95
N ALA A 216 -9.11 -21.87 47.10
CA ALA A 216 -10.54 -22.15 47.08
C ALA A 216 -10.84 -23.41 46.22
N PRO A 217 -11.79 -24.27 46.63
CA PRO A 217 -12.16 -25.46 45.87
C PRO A 217 -12.93 -25.11 44.59
N SER A 218 -12.49 -25.69 43.48
CA SER A 218 -13.01 -25.46 42.13
C SER A 218 -14.14 -26.45 41.80
N GLY A 219 -15.38 -26.10 42.15
CA GLY A 219 -16.58 -26.73 41.60
C GLY A 219 -17.04 -25.99 40.34
N ARG A 220 -16.73 -26.51 39.14
CA ARG A 220 -17.26 -25.97 37.88
C ARG A 220 -18.67 -26.52 37.62
N PRO A 221 -19.73 -25.68 37.59
CA PRO A 221 -21.05 -26.14 37.17
C PRO A 221 -21.06 -26.42 35.67
N VAL A 222 -21.37 -27.66 35.29
CA VAL A 222 -21.59 -28.07 33.90
C VAL A 222 -22.98 -27.59 33.49
N ILE A 223 -23.06 -26.41 32.88
CA ILE A 223 -24.30 -25.88 32.32
C ILE A 223 -24.54 -26.58 30.98
N ARG A 224 -25.39 -27.61 30.97
CA ARG A 224 -25.90 -28.24 29.74
C ARG A 224 -26.93 -27.32 29.10
N ILE A 225 -26.48 -26.48 28.16
CA ILE A 225 -27.38 -25.66 27.35
C ILE A 225 -28.02 -26.57 26.30
N LYS A 226 -29.32 -26.85 26.46
CA LYS A 226 -30.14 -27.48 25.42
C LYS A 226 -30.42 -26.44 24.34
N ILE A 227 -29.61 -26.42 23.30
CA ILE A 227 -29.84 -25.59 22.12
C ILE A 227 -30.96 -26.25 21.32
N GLY A 228 -32.17 -25.70 21.41
CA GLY A 228 -33.30 -26.14 20.59
C GLY A 228 -33.07 -25.84 19.11
N CYS A 229 -33.57 -26.70 18.21
CA CYS A 229 -33.38 -26.60 16.76
C CYS A 229 -33.68 -25.22 16.15
N GLY A 230 -34.56 -24.42 16.77
CA GLY A 230 -34.85 -23.04 16.32
C GLY A 230 -33.64 -22.09 16.34
N ALA A 231 -32.69 -22.28 17.26
CA ALA A 231 -31.50 -21.43 17.34
C ALA A 231 -30.52 -21.67 16.19
N VAL A 232 -30.50 -22.89 15.63
CA VAL A 232 -29.63 -23.23 14.50
C VAL A 232 -30.14 -22.56 13.23
N VAL A 233 -31.46 -22.57 13.00
CA VAL A 233 -32.07 -21.92 11.83
C VAL A 233 -31.84 -20.40 11.86
N ALA A 234 -31.99 -19.77 13.03
CA ALA A 234 -31.72 -18.35 13.19
C ALA A 234 -30.25 -18.00 12.89
N LEU A 235 -29.29 -18.82 13.37
CA LEU A 235 -27.86 -18.62 13.07
C LEU A 235 -27.54 -18.78 11.58
N VAL A 236 -28.16 -19.74 10.88
CA VAL A 236 -27.96 -19.93 9.44
C VAL A 236 -28.53 -18.76 8.63
N LEU A 237 -29.69 -18.22 9.02
CA LEU A 237 -30.28 -17.04 8.37
C LEU A 237 -29.44 -15.78 8.62
N VAL A 238 -28.94 -15.57 9.84
CA VAL A 238 -28.04 -14.45 10.16
C VAL A 238 -26.72 -14.60 9.40
N ALA A 239 -26.13 -15.79 9.37
CA ALA A 239 -24.90 -16.04 8.60
C ALA A 239 -25.11 -15.82 7.10
N SER A 240 -26.27 -16.22 6.55
CA SER A 240 -26.62 -15.96 5.14
C SER A 240 -26.84 -14.48 4.85
N ALA A 241 -27.53 -13.74 5.74
CA ALA A 241 -27.72 -12.30 5.58
C ALA A 241 -26.39 -11.53 5.67
N VAL A 242 -25.52 -11.91 6.62
CA VAL A 242 -24.16 -11.38 6.74
C VAL A 242 -23.37 -11.70 5.48
N ALA A 243 -23.36 -12.95 5.02
CA ALA A 243 -22.72 -13.32 3.75
C ALA A 243 -23.27 -12.49 2.57
N TRP A 244 -24.58 -12.24 2.51
CA TRP A 244 -25.17 -11.42 1.45
C TRP A 244 -24.76 -9.95 1.52
N VAL A 245 -24.60 -9.37 2.71
CA VAL A 245 -24.10 -7.99 2.87
C VAL A 245 -22.60 -7.90 2.54
N PHE A 246 -21.80 -8.89 2.93
CA PHE A 246 -20.35 -8.89 2.72
C PHE A 246 -19.93 -9.32 1.31
N PHE A 247 -20.63 -10.27 0.69
CA PHE A 247 -20.36 -10.75 -0.67
C PHE A 247 -21.26 -10.10 -1.74
N GLY A 248 -22.39 -9.50 -1.34
CA GLY A 248 -23.33 -8.81 -2.24
C GLY A 248 -22.90 -7.40 -2.61
N GLN A 249 -21.88 -6.82 -1.96
CA GLN A 249 -21.10 -5.73 -2.56
C GLN A 249 -20.23 -6.30 -3.69
N ARG A 250 -20.88 -6.84 -4.73
CA ARG A 250 -20.28 -6.91 -6.07
C ARG A 250 -19.70 -5.53 -6.30
N ALA A 251 -18.39 -5.43 -6.49
CA ALA A 251 -17.69 -4.19 -6.78
C ALA A 251 -18.58 -3.40 -7.74
N ALA A 252 -19.15 -2.28 -7.25
CA ALA A 252 -20.11 -1.50 -8.00
C ALA A 252 -19.53 -1.31 -9.40
N ASP A 253 -20.34 -1.57 -10.43
CA ASP A 253 -19.89 -1.39 -11.81
C ASP A 253 -19.24 0.00 -11.90
N PRO A 254 -17.93 0.11 -12.21
CA PRO A 254 -17.23 1.39 -12.19
C PRO A 254 -17.84 2.38 -13.19
N TYR A 255 -18.64 1.87 -14.13
CA TYR A 255 -19.31 2.64 -15.16
C TYR A 255 -20.72 3.05 -14.76
N ALA A 256 -21.29 2.54 -13.66
CA ALA A 256 -22.64 2.86 -13.21
C ALA A 256 -22.85 4.39 -13.15
N GLY A 257 -23.95 4.85 -13.74
CA GLY A 257 -24.20 6.28 -13.95
C GLY A 257 -23.57 6.79 -15.24
N LYS A 258 -22.53 7.63 -15.15
CA LYS A 258 -22.08 8.46 -16.28
C LYS A 258 -21.65 7.65 -17.52
N TYR A 259 -21.01 6.51 -17.33
CA TYR A 259 -20.41 5.74 -18.43
C TYR A 259 -21.16 4.44 -18.73
N GLU A 260 -22.33 4.26 -18.14
CA GLU A 260 -23.07 2.99 -18.16
C GLU A 260 -23.45 2.62 -19.59
N ASN A 261 -23.93 3.60 -20.35
CA ASN A 261 -24.41 3.43 -21.73
C ASN A 261 -23.31 3.56 -22.79
N GLU A 262 -22.07 3.88 -22.41
CA GLU A 262 -20.96 3.99 -23.36
C GLU A 262 -20.62 2.61 -23.96
N PRO A 263 -20.35 2.50 -25.26
CA PRO A 263 -19.92 1.22 -25.83
C PRO A 263 -18.50 0.86 -25.40
N VAL A 264 -18.18 -0.44 -25.40
CA VAL A 264 -16.82 -0.91 -25.19
C VAL A 264 -15.88 -0.34 -26.26
N GLY A 265 -14.78 0.25 -25.84
CA GLY A 265 -13.82 0.98 -26.67
C GLY A 265 -14.09 2.49 -26.76
N ALA A 266 -15.22 2.98 -26.24
CA ALA A 266 -15.48 4.41 -26.12
C ALA A 266 -14.41 5.10 -25.29
N ARG A 267 -13.95 6.27 -25.74
CA ARG A 267 -13.01 7.11 -25.00
C ARG A 267 -13.77 7.85 -23.91
N LEU A 268 -13.48 7.54 -22.66
CA LEU A 268 -14.17 8.08 -21.49
C LEU A 268 -13.52 9.38 -20.99
N ASN A 269 -12.18 9.42 -20.99
CA ASN A 269 -11.43 10.54 -20.44
C ASN A 269 -10.07 10.69 -21.13
N ALA A 270 -9.46 11.86 -21.06
CA ALA A 270 -8.08 12.09 -21.44
C ALA A 270 -7.52 13.36 -20.81
N GLY A 271 -6.22 13.37 -20.58
CA GLY A 271 -5.57 14.54 -20.03
C GLY A 271 -4.06 14.44 -20.02
N ARG A 272 -3.41 15.59 -19.84
CA ARG A 272 -1.99 15.69 -19.50
C ARG A 272 -1.87 16.04 -18.03
N ILE A 273 -1.13 15.22 -17.29
CA ILE A 273 -1.03 15.35 -15.83
C ILE A 273 0.42 15.23 -15.37
N GLU A 274 0.76 16.00 -14.33
CA GLU A 274 2.02 15.86 -13.61
C GLU A 274 1.72 15.12 -12.29
N VAL A 275 2.32 13.94 -12.13
CA VAL A 275 2.12 13.09 -10.95
C VAL A 275 3.35 13.19 -10.07
N PRO A 276 3.23 13.75 -8.85
CA PRO A 276 4.33 13.76 -7.90
C PRO A 276 4.65 12.35 -7.40
N GLU A 277 5.87 12.17 -6.91
CA GLU A 277 6.29 10.93 -6.26
C GLU A 277 5.42 10.62 -5.03
N SER A 278 5.04 9.34 -4.88
CA SER A 278 4.10 8.84 -3.87
C SER A 278 2.65 9.31 -4.06
N TYR A 279 2.24 9.59 -5.30
CA TYR A 279 0.86 9.84 -5.68
C TYR A 279 0.35 8.75 -6.62
N HIS A 280 -0.97 8.64 -6.72
CA HIS A 280 -1.65 7.76 -7.66
C HIS A 280 -2.75 8.50 -8.43
N LEU A 281 -3.28 7.84 -9.45
CA LEU A 281 -4.36 8.32 -10.30
C LEU A 281 -5.53 7.35 -10.28
N ARG A 282 -6.75 7.88 -10.44
CA ARG A 282 -7.94 7.11 -10.80
C ARG A 282 -8.40 7.59 -12.17
N PHE A 283 -8.54 6.67 -13.10
CA PHE A 283 -8.78 6.98 -14.51
C PHE A 283 -10.20 7.50 -14.77
N LEU A 284 -11.16 7.14 -13.91
CA LEU A 284 -12.54 7.60 -14.01
C LEU A 284 -12.85 8.87 -13.21
N ASP A 285 -11.86 9.42 -12.48
CA ASP A 285 -12.03 10.72 -11.84
C ASP A 285 -12.06 11.84 -12.90
N GLU A 286 -12.88 12.86 -12.68
CA GLU A 286 -13.03 14.01 -13.58
C GLU A 286 -12.84 15.34 -12.84
N PRO A 287 -11.79 16.12 -13.17
CA PRO A 287 -10.67 15.75 -14.03
C PRO A 287 -9.80 14.64 -13.39
N ILE A 288 -9.02 13.92 -14.21
CA ILE A 288 -7.99 13.02 -13.68
C ILE A 288 -7.00 13.89 -12.90
N ALA A 289 -6.86 13.66 -11.60
CA ALA A 289 -6.02 14.44 -10.70
C ALA A 289 -5.10 13.53 -9.85
N PRO A 290 -3.88 13.97 -9.49
CA PRO A 290 -3.02 13.22 -8.59
C PRO A 290 -3.63 13.16 -7.20
N LEU A 291 -3.79 11.95 -6.67
CA LEU A 291 -4.23 11.69 -5.31
C LEU A 291 -3.05 11.29 -4.46
N GLN A 292 -2.92 11.89 -3.28
CA GLN A 292 -1.81 11.60 -2.36
C GLN A 292 -1.88 10.14 -1.87
N GLY A 293 -0.72 9.47 -1.82
CA GLY A 293 -0.57 8.10 -1.35
C GLY A 293 -0.01 7.18 -2.43
N GLY A 294 0.85 6.23 -2.05
CA GLY A 294 1.42 5.25 -2.99
C GLY A 294 0.43 4.17 -3.47
N TYR A 295 -0.77 4.11 -2.89
CA TYR A 295 -1.78 3.08 -3.13
C TYR A 295 -3.19 3.71 -3.12
N GLY A 296 -4.17 3.08 -3.78
CA GLY A 296 -5.59 3.47 -3.72
C GLY A 296 -6.23 3.95 -5.02
N GLY A 297 -5.53 3.86 -6.15
CA GLY A 297 -6.07 4.11 -7.49
C GLY A 297 -5.54 3.13 -8.53
N ASP A 298 -5.68 3.48 -9.80
CA ASP A 298 -5.40 2.59 -10.93
C ASP A 298 -3.92 2.61 -11.32
N LEU A 299 -3.24 3.74 -11.11
CA LEU A 299 -1.82 3.93 -11.45
C LEU A 299 -1.09 4.78 -10.40
N GLY A 300 -0.07 4.22 -9.75
CA GLY A 300 0.82 4.91 -8.82
C GLY A 300 2.15 5.33 -9.47
N PHE A 301 2.79 6.38 -8.93
CA PHE A 301 4.16 6.76 -9.25
C PHE A 301 5.00 6.86 -7.97
N GLY A 302 6.10 6.10 -7.90
CA GLY A 302 7.00 6.04 -6.74
C GLY A 302 8.37 5.48 -7.11
N ALA A 303 9.45 6.02 -6.53
CA ALA A 303 10.83 5.58 -6.75
C ALA A 303 11.25 5.47 -8.23
N GLY A 304 10.77 6.39 -9.06
CA GLY A 304 11.04 6.38 -10.49
C GLY A 304 10.36 5.24 -11.25
N ARG A 305 9.33 4.61 -10.68
CA ARG A 305 8.53 3.54 -11.28
C ARG A 305 7.06 3.92 -11.30
N VAL A 306 6.34 3.35 -12.25
CA VAL A 306 4.86 3.33 -12.24
C VAL A 306 4.38 1.93 -11.91
N SER A 307 3.33 1.84 -11.09
CA SER A 307 2.74 0.59 -10.61
C SER A 307 1.22 0.63 -10.76
N ALA A 308 0.60 -0.51 -11.04
CA ALA A 308 -0.86 -0.64 -11.08
C ALA A 308 -1.33 -1.50 -9.92
N THR A 309 -2.41 -1.10 -9.26
CA THR A 309 -2.96 -1.83 -8.09
C THR A 309 -3.30 -3.28 -8.45
N ASP A 310 -3.87 -3.51 -9.64
CA ASP A 310 -4.27 -4.85 -10.11
C ASP A 310 -3.14 -5.62 -10.81
N GLY A 311 -1.93 -5.04 -10.85
CA GLY A 311 -0.77 -5.69 -11.44
C GLY A 311 -0.79 -5.84 -12.96
N ARG A 312 -1.70 -5.15 -13.66
CA ARG A 312 -1.97 -5.30 -15.10
C ARG A 312 -1.43 -4.12 -15.92
N ILE A 313 -0.12 -3.90 -15.84
CA ILE A 313 0.59 -3.00 -16.76
C ILE A 313 1.13 -3.80 -17.93
N VAL A 314 0.90 -3.35 -19.15
CA VAL A 314 1.57 -3.82 -20.36
C VAL A 314 2.52 -2.74 -20.84
N VAL A 315 3.79 -3.08 -21.01
CA VAL A 315 4.78 -2.16 -21.60
C VAL A 315 4.76 -2.31 -23.12
N LEU A 316 4.47 -1.21 -23.81
CA LEU A 316 4.50 -1.17 -25.27
C LEU A 316 5.93 -0.99 -25.78
N THR A 317 6.29 -1.79 -26.76
CA THR A 317 7.58 -1.77 -27.45
C THR A 317 7.68 -0.60 -28.43
N ARG A 318 8.91 -0.34 -28.90
CA ARG A 318 9.18 0.75 -29.84
C ARG A 318 8.56 0.42 -31.21
N GLY A 319 7.46 1.10 -31.52
CA GLY A 319 6.75 0.95 -32.80
C GLY A 319 5.26 0.64 -32.61
N GLU A 320 4.89 0.05 -31.47
CA GLU A 320 3.50 -0.17 -31.12
C GLU A 320 2.78 1.18 -30.90
N ARG A 321 1.59 1.28 -31.50
CA ARG A 321 0.71 2.44 -31.35
C ARG A 321 -0.04 2.33 -30.04
N LEU A 322 -0.12 3.44 -29.30
CA LEU A 322 -0.93 3.51 -28.09
C LEU A 322 -2.40 3.64 -28.50
N GLY A 323 -3.22 2.64 -28.22
CA GLY A 323 -4.64 2.64 -28.56
C GLY A 323 -5.40 1.50 -27.89
N TYR A 324 -6.72 1.61 -27.88
CA TYR A 324 -7.60 0.64 -27.20
C TYR A 324 -7.36 -0.80 -27.65
N ALA A 325 -7.33 -1.06 -28.97
CA ALA A 325 -7.11 -2.41 -29.50
C ALA A 325 -5.77 -3.01 -29.03
N THR A 326 -4.68 -2.25 -29.13
CA THR A 326 -3.36 -2.67 -28.65
C THR A 326 -3.35 -2.96 -27.15
N CYS A 327 -4.00 -2.10 -26.35
CA CYS A 327 -4.08 -2.28 -24.90
C CYS A 327 -4.94 -3.46 -24.49
N ARG A 328 -6.00 -3.77 -25.25
CA ARG A 328 -6.89 -4.90 -25.01
C ARG A 328 -6.26 -6.23 -25.39
N ASP A 329 -5.58 -6.28 -26.53
CA ASP A 329 -5.12 -7.54 -27.14
C ASP A 329 -3.78 -8.01 -26.57
N THR A 330 -3.01 -7.12 -25.93
CA THR A 330 -1.71 -7.47 -25.34
C THR A 330 -1.86 -7.90 -23.88
N THR A 331 -1.40 -9.10 -23.53
CA THR A 331 -1.62 -9.69 -22.19
C THR A 331 -0.34 -9.92 -21.38
N ARG A 332 0.79 -9.34 -21.81
CA ARG A 332 2.08 -9.45 -21.12
C ARG A 332 2.13 -8.51 -19.92
N TYR A 333 1.40 -8.88 -18.87
CA TYR A 333 1.24 -8.05 -17.68
C TYR A 333 2.48 -8.04 -16.78
N THR A 334 2.76 -6.89 -16.18
CA THR A 334 3.68 -6.68 -15.08
C THR A 334 3.02 -5.77 -14.04
N ALA A 335 3.39 -5.91 -12.77
CA ALA A 335 2.83 -5.06 -11.71
C ALA A 335 3.43 -3.65 -11.69
N ALA A 336 4.67 -3.50 -12.13
CA ALA A 336 5.38 -2.24 -12.13
C ALA A 336 6.46 -2.18 -13.22
N THR A 337 6.78 -0.97 -13.68
CA THR A 337 7.86 -0.73 -14.64
C THR A 337 8.59 0.59 -14.35
N SER A 338 9.86 0.66 -14.71
CA SER A 338 10.68 1.87 -14.53
C SER A 338 10.28 2.94 -15.53
N VAL A 339 10.17 4.18 -15.05
CA VAL A 339 9.80 5.33 -15.87
C VAL A 339 10.97 5.77 -16.74
N THR A 340 10.73 5.83 -18.05
CA THR A 340 11.66 6.40 -19.04
C THR A 340 10.92 7.41 -19.91
N LYS A 341 11.64 8.35 -20.55
CA LYS A 341 11.02 9.39 -21.40
C LYS A 341 10.23 8.85 -22.59
N SER A 342 10.49 7.61 -23.00
CA SER A 342 9.81 6.94 -24.12
C SER A 342 8.82 5.87 -23.66
N LEU A 343 8.61 5.72 -22.35
CA LEU A 343 7.73 4.70 -21.80
C LEU A 343 6.30 4.94 -22.27
N ARG A 344 5.72 3.91 -22.88
CA ARG A 344 4.31 3.80 -23.23
C ARG A 344 3.79 2.54 -22.59
N ILE A 345 2.69 2.66 -21.86
CA ILE A 345 2.08 1.52 -21.18
C ILE A 345 0.57 1.51 -21.42
N CYS A 346 0.01 0.32 -21.32
CA CYS A 346 -1.41 0.12 -21.13
C CYS A 346 -1.65 -0.35 -19.69
N VAL A 347 -2.71 0.14 -19.07
CA VAL A 347 -3.14 -0.24 -17.73
C VAL A 347 -4.56 -0.75 -17.84
N THR A 348 -4.84 -1.93 -17.30
CA THR A 348 -6.19 -2.51 -17.27
C THR A 348 -6.60 -2.78 -15.83
N THR A 349 -7.77 -2.32 -15.40
CA THR A 349 -8.27 -2.60 -14.05
C THR A 349 -9.09 -3.89 -14.00
N ASP A 350 -9.31 -4.44 -12.80
CA ASP A 350 -10.22 -5.55 -12.53
C ASP A 350 -11.69 -5.22 -12.82
N THR A 351 -12.03 -3.93 -12.78
CA THR A 351 -13.34 -3.38 -13.13
C THR A 351 -13.52 -3.21 -14.64
N GLY A 352 -12.45 -3.39 -15.43
CA GLY A 352 -12.48 -3.36 -16.89
C GLY A 352 -12.13 -2.03 -17.52
N VAL A 353 -11.66 -1.04 -16.76
CA VAL A 353 -11.15 0.23 -17.32
C VAL A 353 -9.84 -0.05 -18.04
N VAL A 354 -9.66 0.54 -19.23
CA VAL A 354 -8.42 0.43 -20.01
C VAL A 354 -7.85 1.82 -20.23
N ALA A 355 -6.62 2.07 -19.80
CA ALA A 355 -5.95 3.35 -20.00
C ALA A 355 -4.65 3.16 -20.78
N GLY A 356 -4.42 4.06 -21.75
CA GLY A 356 -3.15 4.22 -22.43
C GLY A 356 -2.40 5.40 -21.81
N VAL A 357 -1.15 5.17 -21.41
CA VAL A 357 -0.33 6.16 -20.72
C VAL A 357 1.00 6.32 -21.44
N ALA A 358 1.32 7.55 -21.82
CA ALA A 358 2.60 7.91 -22.42
C ALA A 358 3.36 8.89 -21.51
N VAL A 359 4.57 8.51 -21.11
CA VAL A 359 5.46 9.40 -20.35
C VAL A 359 5.98 10.48 -21.29
N LYS A 360 5.77 11.75 -20.92
CA LYS A 360 6.29 12.93 -21.64
C LYS A 360 7.57 13.48 -21.02
N GLY A 361 7.79 13.22 -19.74
CA GLY A 361 9.01 13.64 -19.07
C GLY A 361 9.05 13.22 -17.61
N VAL A 362 10.26 13.25 -17.05
CA VAL A 362 10.50 13.10 -15.61
C VAL A 362 11.24 14.34 -15.18
N ARG A 363 10.74 15.02 -14.15
CA ARG A 363 11.35 16.21 -13.57
C ARG A 363 11.76 15.90 -12.13
N ARG A 364 12.93 16.35 -11.72
CA ARG A 364 13.36 16.35 -10.31
C ARG A 364 13.46 17.79 -9.85
N GLN A 365 12.91 18.09 -8.68
CA GLN A 365 12.98 19.40 -8.04
C GLN A 365 13.32 19.19 -6.55
N GLY A 366 14.60 19.32 -6.23
CA GLY A 366 15.11 18.95 -4.90
C GLY A 366 14.98 17.45 -4.66
N LEU A 367 14.38 17.09 -3.52
CA LEU A 367 14.08 15.70 -3.14
C LEU A 367 12.81 15.14 -3.80
N ASN A 368 12.05 15.98 -4.51
CA ASN A 368 10.78 15.58 -5.11
C ASN A 368 10.97 15.19 -6.58
N SER A 369 10.44 14.03 -6.97
CA SER A 369 10.34 13.62 -8.37
C SER A 369 8.92 13.78 -8.89
N TYR A 370 8.77 14.08 -10.17
CA TYR A 370 7.48 14.20 -10.86
C TYR A 370 7.56 13.51 -12.22
N VAL A 371 6.47 12.86 -12.62
CA VAL A 371 6.32 12.31 -13.98
C VAL A 371 5.19 13.04 -14.71
N LYS A 372 5.47 13.49 -15.93
CA LYS A 372 4.47 14.06 -16.84
C LYS A 372 3.92 12.96 -17.72
N LEU A 373 2.60 12.76 -17.69
CA LEU A 373 1.89 11.72 -18.40
C LEU A 373 0.86 12.32 -19.35
N ASP A 374 0.76 11.78 -20.56
CA ASP A 374 -0.45 11.89 -21.39
C ASP A 374 -1.26 10.62 -21.21
N ILE A 375 -2.53 10.75 -20.85
CA ILE A 375 -3.43 9.66 -20.51
C ILE A 375 -4.65 9.70 -21.43
N VAL A 376 -5.06 8.54 -21.90
CA VAL A 376 -6.35 8.32 -22.57
C VAL A 376 -7.01 7.11 -21.93
N VAL A 377 -8.27 7.25 -21.54
CA VAL A 377 -9.05 6.22 -20.85
C VAL A 377 -10.17 5.75 -21.76
N TRP A 378 -10.36 4.45 -21.84
CA TRP A 378 -11.41 3.78 -22.59
C TRP A 378 -12.22 2.85 -21.71
N LYS A 379 -13.48 2.66 -22.09
CA LYS A 379 -14.31 1.58 -21.53
C LYS A 379 -13.79 0.25 -22.06
N GLY A 380 -13.31 -0.62 -21.17
CA GLY A 380 -12.92 -1.97 -21.55
C GLY A 380 -13.95 -3.02 -21.16
N ARG A 381 -13.66 -4.27 -21.51
CA ARG A 381 -14.40 -5.42 -20.98
C ARG A 381 -13.81 -5.77 -19.63
N LYS A 382 -14.65 -6.11 -18.67
CA LYS A 382 -14.20 -6.73 -17.42
C LYS A 382 -13.40 -7.99 -17.77
N PRO A 383 -12.13 -8.10 -17.35
CA PRO A 383 -11.33 -9.30 -17.61
C PRO A 383 -12.04 -10.51 -17.01
N LYS A 384 -12.07 -11.62 -17.75
CA LYS A 384 -12.53 -12.90 -17.19
C LYS A 384 -11.47 -13.30 -16.15
N GLY A 385 -11.85 -13.24 -14.88
CA GLY A 385 -11.00 -13.57 -13.74
C GLY A 385 -10.71 -15.06 -13.67
#